data_AF-A0AB72XPT0-F1
#
_entry.id   AF-A0AB72XPT0-F1
#
_cell.length_a   1.000
_cell.length_b   1.000
_cell.length_c   1.000
_cell.angle_alpha   90.00
_cell.angle_beta   90.00
_cell.angle_gamma   90.00
#
_symmetry.space_group_name_H-M   'P 1'
#
loop_
_entity.id
_entity.type
_entity.pdbx_description
1 polymer ?
#
loop_
_entity_poly.entity_id
_entity_poly.type
_entity_poly.pdbx_seq_one_letter_code
_entity_poly.pdbx_strand_id
1 'polypeptide(L)'
;MTVRAVFRRTVGAQWPILLVGSIFAVGFVLAGANFWRRGALLIGIGVGVAAVLRLVLSEERAGLLVVRSKGIDFVTTVTVAAAMVYIASTIDPLGTG
;
A
#
# COMPACT_ATOMS: atom_id res chain seq x y z
N MET A 1 28.04 -13.91 10.23
CA MET A 1 26.64 -13.46 10.40
C MET A 1 25.72 -14.50 9.78
N THR A 2 24.85 -15.15 10.57
CA THR A 2 23.95 -16.21 10.07
C THR A 2 22.83 -15.60 9.23
N VAL A 3 22.54 -16.20 8.06
CA VAL A 3 21.50 -15.76 7.11
C VAL A 3 20.16 -15.50 7.79
N ARG A 4 19.81 -16.30 8.79
CA ARG A 4 18.57 -16.15 9.60
C ARG A 4 18.51 -14.86 10.43
N ALA A 5 19.65 -14.38 10.93
CA ALA A 5 19.72 -13.16 11.73
C ALA A 5 19.61 -11.91 10.85
N VAL A 6 20.20 -11.95 9.64
CA VAL A 6 20.02 -10.93 8.61
C VAL A 6 18.55 -10.90 8.19
N PHE A 7 17.96 -12.05 7.88
CA PHE A 7 16.55 -12.14 7.48
C PHE A 7 15.61 -11.56 8.55
N ARG A 8 15.76 -11.91 9.83
CA ARG A 8 14.94 -11.33 10.92
C ARG A 8 15.14 -9.83 11.10
N ARG A 9 16.38 -9.32 11.00
CA ARG A 9 16.65 -7.88 11.09
C ARG A 9 16.06 -7.12 9.90
N THR A 10 16.22 -7.65 8.70
CA THR A 10 15.69 -7.02 7.49
C THR A 10 14.16 -7.06 7.46
N VAL A 11 13.53 -8.19 7.81
CA VAL A 11 12.07 -8.31 7.91
C VAL A 11 11.51 -7.40 9.00
N GLY A 12 12.15 -7.33 10.18
CA GLY A 12 11.74 -6.42 11.26
C GLY A 12 11.90 -4.93 10.89
N ALA A 13 12.95 -4.58 10.14
CA ALA A 13 13.17 -3.22 9.66
C ALA A 13 12.23 -2.81 8.51
N GLN A 14 11.72 -3.76 7.74
CA GLN A 14 10.84 -3.54 6.58
C GLN A 14 9.34 -3.69 6.93
N TRP A 15 8.98 -3.52 8.20
CA TRP A 15 7.59 -3.61 8.66
C TRP A 15 6.59 -2.76 7.86
N PRO A 16 6.91 -1.55 7.33
CA PRO A 16 5.95 -0.77 6.55
C PRO A 16 5.58 -1.47 5.24
N ILE A 17 6.58 -2.06 4.57
CA ILE A 17 6.40 -2.81 3.33
C ILE A 17 5.62 -4.09 3.59
N LEU A 18 5.93 -4.80 4.67
CA LEU A 18 5.22 -6.02 5.04
C LEU A 18 3.74 -5.74 5.38
N LEU A 19 3.46 -4.64 6.09
CA LEU A 19 2.10 -4.21 6.40
C LEU A 19 1.30 -3.94 5.13
N VAL A 20 1.81 -3.06 4.25
CA VAL A 20 1.14 -2.72 2.99
C VAL A 20 0.99 -3.97 2.12
N GLY A 21 2.06 -4.77 1.96
CA GLY A 21 2.03 -6.00 1.19
C GLY A 21 1.01 -7.02 1.70
N SER A 22 0.82 -7.11 3.02
CA SER A 22 -0.21 -7.98 3.61
C SER A 22 -1.63 -7.50 3.29
N ILE A 23 -1.89 -6.20 3.31
CA ILE A 23 -3.19 -5.62 2.91
C ILE A 23 -3.47 -5.94 1.43
N PHE A 24 -2.48 -5.77 0.56
CA PHE A 24 -2.59 -6.14 -0.86
C PHE A 24 -2.84 -7.63 -1.06
N ALA A 25 -2.15 -8.50 -0.32
CA ALA A 25 -2.36 -9.94 -0.40
C ALA A 25 -3.82 -10.31 -0.10
N VAL A 26 -4.40 -9.75 0.98
CA VAL A 26 -5.82 -9.96 1.30
C VAL A 26 -6.72 -9.37 0.21
N GLY A 27 -6.40 -8.18 -0.32
CA GLY A 27 -7.17 -7.55 -1.40
C GLY A 27 -7.22 -8.41 -2.66
N PHE A 28 -6.08 -8.99 -3.06
CA PHE A 28 -6.00 -9.90 -4.21
C PHE A 28 -6.70 -11.23 -3.96
N VAL A 29 -6.62 -11.79 -2.75
CA VAL A 29 -7.38 -12.99 -2.38
C VAL A 29 -8.88 -12.74 -2.51
N LEU A 30 -9.37 -11.60 -2.03
CA LEU A 30 -10.78 -11.22 -2.17
C LEU A 30 -11.18 -11.03 -3.64
N ALA A 31 -10.35 -10.36 -4.44
CA ALA A 31 -10.62 -10.18 -5.86
C ALA A 31 -10.65 -11.53 -6.60
N GLY A 32 -9.70 -12.44 -6.32
CA GLY A 32 -9.66 -13.79 -6.87
C GLY A 32 -10.82 -14.68 -6.42
N ALA A 33 -11.38 -14.43 -5.24
CA ALA A 33 -12.59 -15.07 -4.73
C ALA A 33 -13.90 -14.41 -5.22
N ASN A 34 -13.85 -13.64 -6.33
CA ASN A 34 -14.97 -12.90 -6.92
C ASN A 34 -15.56 -11.77 -6.05
N PHE A 35 -14.94 -11.38 -4.94
CA PHE A 35 -15.34 -10.21 -4.16
C PHE A 35 -14.68 -8.93 -4.69
N TRP A 36 -14.87 -8.65 -5.99
CA TRP A 36 -14.20 -7.56 -6.73
C TRP A 36 -14.31 -6.20 -6.05
N ARG A 37 -15.49 -5.83 -5.55
CA ARG A 37 -15.72 -4.57 -4.82
C ARG A 37 -14.87 -4.47 -3.55
N ARG A 38 -14.84 -5.53 -2.75
CA ARG A 38 -14.12 -5.56 -1.47
C ARG A 38 -12.61 -5.63 -1.70
N GLY A 39 -12.17 -6.40 -2.69
CA GLY A 39 -10.77 -6.49 -3.11
C GLY A 39 -10.23 -5.15 -3.58
N ALA A 40 -10.94 -4.47 -4.49
CA ALA A 40 -10.56 -3.14 -4.99
C ALA A 40 -10.53 -2.09 -3.86
N LEU A 41 -11.52 -2.10 -2.96
CA LEU A 41 -11.53 -1.21 -1.80
C LEU A 41 -10.31 -1.44 -0.91
N LEU A 42 -9.98 -2.71 -0.63
CA LEU A 42 -8.87 -3.06 0.24
C LEU A 42 -7.51 -2.71 -0.38
N ILE A 43 -7.39 -2.82 -1.70
CA ILE A 43 -6.23 -2.30 -2.44
C ILE A 43 -6.13 -0.78 -2.26
N GLY A 44 -7.22 -0.04 -2.43
CA GLY A 44 -7.25 1.41 -2.20
C GLY A 44 -6.84 1.80 -0.77
N ILE A 45 -7.32 1.06 0.23
CA ILE A 45 -6.90 1.22 1.64
C ILE A 45 -5.41 0.95 1.79
N GLY A 46 -4.88 -0.12 1.19
CA GLY A 46 -3.45 -0.46 1.25
C GLY A 46 -2.56 0.65 0.68
N VAL A 47 -2.96 1.25 -0.43
CA VAL A 47 -2.26 2.41 -1.01
C VAL A 47 -2.38 3.64 -0.10
N GLY A 48 -3.56 3.88 0.48
CA GLY A 48 -3.76 4.96 1.46
C GLY A 48 -2.87 4.82 2.69
N VAL A 49 -2.75 3.60 3.23
CA VAL A 49 -1.81 3.28 4.31
C VAL A 49 -0.37 3.57 3.90
N ALA A 50 0.02 3.20 2.67
CA ALA A 50 1.35 3.52 2.14
C ALA A 50 1.60 5.04 2.09
N ALA A 51 0.60 5.83 1.68
CA ALA A 51 0.69 7.30 1.66
C ALA A 51 0.87 7.89 3.07
N VAL A 52 0.12 7.38 4.06
CA VAL A 52 0.26 7.83 5.46
C VAL A 52 1.64 7.46 6.02
N LEU A 53 2.07 6.21 5.82
CA LEU A 53 3.41 5.77 6.20
C LEU A 53 4.48 6.65 5.55
N ARG A 54 4.29 7.06 4.30
CA ARG A 54 5.21 7.95 3.60
C ARG A 54 5.36 9.29 4.32
N LEU A 55 4.28 9.87 4.84
CA LEU A 55 4.35 11.12 5.61
C LEU A 55 5.04 10.95 6.97
N VAL A 56 4.78 9.84 7.65
CA VAL A 56 5.25 9.58 9.02
C VAL A 56 6.73 9.15 9.05
N LEU A 57 7.20 8.40 8.06
CA LEU A 57 8.62 8.00 7.98
C LEU A 57 9.50 9.18 7.52
N SER A 58 10.65 9.35 8.18
CA SER A 58 11.60 10.43 7.87
C SER A 58 12.32 10.21 6.54
N GLU A 59 12.45 11.28 5.77
CA GLU A 59 13.25 11.29 4.54
C GLU A 59 14.68 11.70 4.86
N GLU A 60 15.38 10.89 5.63
CA GLU A 60 16.80 11.10 5.78
C GLU A 60 17.49 10.78 4.45
N ARG A 61 17.98 11.84 3.79
CA ARG A 61 18.93 11.88 2.65
C ARG A 61 18.32 11.96 1.25
N ALA A 62 17.62 13.05 0.95
CA ALA A 62 17.40 13.49 -0.44
C ALA A 62 18.56 14.37 -0.96
N GLY A 63 19.81 13.88 -0.88
CA GLY A 63 20.90 14.45 -1.69
C GLY A 63 20.71 14.03 -3.17
N LEU A 64 21.09 14.87 -4.14
CA LEU A 64 21.02 14.68 -5.62
C LEU A 64 19.67 14.26 -6.26
N LEU A 65 18.69 13.71 -5.54
CA LEU A 65 17.36 13.29 -6.03
C LEU A 65 16.23 14.29 -5.68
N VAL A 66 16.58 15.57 -5.50
CA VAL A 66 15.66 16.68 -5.14
C VAL A 66 14.43 16.80 -6.06
N VAL A 67 14.48 16.24 -7.27
CA VAL A 67 13.38 16.26 -8.23
C VAL A 67 12.14 15.51 -7.74
N ARG A 68 12.31 14.42 -6.98
CA ARG A 68 11.19 13.61 -6.47
C ARG A 68 11.03 13.81 -4.98
N SER A 69 10.41 14.93 -4.61
CA SER A 69 10.13 15.28 -3.23
C SER A 69 9.13 14.32 -2.57
N LYS A 70 9.16 14.26 -1.23
CA LYS A 70 8.12 13.62 -0.39
C LYS A 70 6.71 13.92 -0.86
N GLY A 71 6.48 15.19 -1.20
CA GLY A 71 5.19 15.71 -1.61
C GLY A 71 4.69 15.07 -2.90
N ILE A 72 5.54 14.96 -3.92
CA ILE A 72 5.16 14.35 -5.21
C ILE A 72 4.82 12.88 -5.01
N ASP A 73 5.62 12.16 -4.23
CA ASP A 73 5.36 10.74 -3.96
C ASP A 73 4.08 10.53 -3.15
N PHE A 74 3.84 11.37 -2.13
CA PHE A 74 2.59 11.38 -1.38
C PHE A 74 1.38 11.67 -2.26
N VAL A 75 1.42 12.75 -3.07
CA VAL A 75 0.32 13.13 -3.96
C VAL A 75 0.03 12.02 -4.96
N THR A 76 1.06 11.41 -5.55
CA THR A 76 0.90 10.29 -6.47
C THR A 76 0.23 9.11 -5.78
N THR A 77 0.71 8.74 -4.59
CA THR A 77 0.19 7.60 -3.83
C THR A 77 -1.27 7.85 -3.38
N VAL A 78 -1.59 9.05 -2.89
CA VAL A 78 -2.98 9.44 -2.54
C VAL A 78 -3.88 9.43 -3.77
N THR A 79 -3.39 9.89 -4.92
CA THR A 79 -4.16 9.88 -6.17
C THR A 79 -4.51 8.46 -6.57
N VAL A 80 -3.55 7.53 -6.48
CA VAL A 80 -3.80 6.10 -6.73
C VAL A 80 -4.79 5.52 -5.71
N ALA A 81 -4.64 5.85 -4.43
CA ALA A 81 -5.58 5.40 -3.39
C ALA A 81 -7.01 5.88 -3.67
N ALA A 82 -7.17 7.16 -4.01
CA ALA A 82 -8.46 7.76 -4.35
C ALA A 82 -9.06 7.11 -5.61
N ALA A 83 -8.25 6.89 -6.66
CA ALA A 83 -8.69 6.22 -7.88
C ALA A 83 -9.17 4.78 -7.59
N MET A 84 -8.47 4.03 -6.75
CA MET A 84 -8.88 2.67 -6.37
C MET A 84 -10.17 2.65 -5.55
N VAL A 85 -10.34 3.59 -4.61
CA VAL A 85 -11.58 3.74 -3.84
C VAL A 85 -12.74 4.14 -4.77
N TYR A 86 -12.49 5.03 -5.72
CA TYR A 86 -13.47 5.40 -6.74
C TYR A 86 -13.88 4.19 -7.58
N ILE A 87 -12.92 3.43 -8.12
CA ILE A 87 -13.19 2.19 -8.87
C ILE A 87 -14.04 1.24 -8.01
N ALA A 88 -13.66 1.01 -6.75
CA ALA A 88 -14.43 0.16 -5.85
C ALA A 88 -15.86 0.68 -5.65
N SER A 89 -16.08 2.00 -5.63
CA SER A 89 -17.41 2.59 -5.52
C SER A 89 -18.27 2.40 -6.77
N THR A 90 -17.66 2.23 -7.95
CA THR A 90 -18.36 1.98 -9.22
C THR A 90 -18.73 0.51 -9.45
N ILE A 91 -18.17 -0.41 -8.67
CA ILE A 91 -18.47 -1.84 -8.79
C ILE A 91 -19.73 -2.15 -7.99
N ASP A 92 -20.75 -2.67 -8.66
CA ASP A 92 -21.96 -3.17 -8.01
C ASP A 92 -21.62 -4.29 -7.01
N PRO A 93 -22.28 -4.33 -5.84
CA PRO A 93 -22.10 -5.40 -4.88
C PRO A 93 -22.82 -6.67 -5.39
N LEU A 94 -22.27 -7.30 -6.43
CA LEU A 94 -22.72 -8.59 -6.90
C LEU A 94 -22.37 -9.65 -5.82
N GLY A 95 -23.32 -9.91 -4.91
CA GLY A 95 -23.31 -11.09 -4.04
C GLY A 95 -23.36 -10.90 -2.52
N THR A 96 -23.67 -9.72 -1.97
CA THR A 96 -23.99 -9.60 -0.52
C THR A 96 -25.06 -8.55 -0.19
N GLY A 97 -26.19 -8.58 -0.91
CA GLY A 97 -27.44 -7.94 -0.50
C GLY A 97 -28.38 -8.98 0.08
#